data_AF-A0A562QQB9-F1
#
_entry.id   AF-A0A562QQB9-F1
#
_cell.length_a   1.000
_cell.length_b   1.000
_cell.length_c   1.000
_cell.angle_alpha   90.00
_cell.angle_beta   90.00
_cell.angle_gamma   90.00
#
_symmetry.space_group_name_H-M   'P 1'
#
loop_
_entity.id
_entity.type
_entity.pdbx_description
1 polymer ?
#
loop_
_entity_poly.entity_id
_entity_poly.type
_entity_poly.pdbx_seq_one_letter_code
_entity_poly.pdbx_strand_id
1 'polypeptide(L)'
;MANIRLSIWLAVLLVIITACGADSEADIVEDVEAQQSATSTGMKILTNDTDQNKRRVQKSEQLENYADEAGYYLNQSATLLMQLSPYFDRAELSTSDLNDVLSILTTIRNERDAFINLERPRAFEGFHNVHLSTLMEIDALERIFRDMRSPTHPLQIDNARVHYENAIMSHKLMEREYLTLMEEYGMY
;
A
#
# COMPACT_ATOMS: atom_id res chain seq x y z
N MET A 1 10.70 -16.24 -55.46
CA MET A 1 11.09 -15.72 -54.13
C MET A 1 10.07 -16.02 -53.01
N ALA A 2 9.06 -16.86 -53.21
CA ALA A 2 8.12 -17.26 -52.15
C ALA A 2 8.59 -18.49 -51.34
N ASN A 3 9.39 -19.38 -51.95
CA ASN A 3 9.72 -20.69 -51.37
C ASN A 3 10.83 -20.66 -50.32
N ILE A 4 11.65 -19.59 -50.25
CA ILE A 4 12.75 -19.49 -49.26
C ILE A 4 12.22 -19.01 -47.89
N ARG A 5 11.14 -18.23 -47.87
CA ARG A 5 10.55 -17.72 -46.63
C ARG A 5 9.84 -18.81 -45.84
N LEU A 6 9.23 -19.79 -46.52
CA LEU A 6 8.55 -20.90 -45.85
C LEU A 6 9.54 -21.84 -45.15
N SER A 7 10.71 -22.07 -45.75
CA SER A 7 11.76 -22.94 -45.19
C SER A 7 12.38 -22.38 -43.91
N ILE A 8 12.50 -21.05 -43.79
CA ILE A 8 13.05 -20.39 -42.59
C ILE A 8 12.06 -20.48 -41.43
N TRP A 9 10.76 -20.33 -41.68
CA TRP A 9 9.74 -20.49 -40.65
C TRP A 9 9.63 -21.93 -40.13
N LEU A 10 9.81 -22.93 -40.99
CA LEU A 10 9.81 -24.34 -40.57
C LEU A 10 11.03 -24.69 -39.70
N ALA A 11 12.19 -24.10 -39.99
CA ALA A 11 13.42 -24.34 -39.23
C ALA A 11 13.37 -23.73 -37.82
N VAL A 12 12.74 -22.56 -37.64
CA VAL A 12 12.55 -21.94 -36.32
C VAL A 12 11.57 -22.72 -35.46
N LEU A 13 10.52 -23.30 -36.06
CA LEU A 13 9.56 -24.11 -35.32
C LEU A 13 10.18 -25.42 -34.78
N LEU A 14 11.14 -26.01 -35.52
CA LEU A 14 11.78 -27.26 -35.14
C LEU A 14 12.75 -27.11 -33.95
N VAL A 15 13.37 -25.93 -33.78
CA VAL A 15 14.26 -25.63 -32.64
C VAL A 15 13.47 -25.44 -31.34
N ILE A 16 12.22 -24.96 -31.42
CA ILE A 16 11.37 -24.76 -30.23
C ILE A 16 10.87 -26.10 -29.66
N ILE A 17 10.70 -27.13 -30.50
CA ILE A 17 10.19 -28.44 -30.06
C ILE A 17 11.32 -29.31 -29.48
N THR A 18 12.58 -29.14 -29.89
CA THR A 18 13.72 -29.86 -29.29
C THR A 18 14.25 -29.23 -28.00
N ALA A 19 13.77 -28.05 -27.61
CA ALA A 19 14.12 -27.40 -26.34
C ALA A 19 13.12 -27.70 -25.20
N CYS A 20 12.11 -28.54 -25.45
CA CYS A 20 11.09 -28.90 -24.47
C CYS A 20 10.98 -30.44 -24.38
N GLY A 21 12.04 -31.11 -23.92
CA GLY A 21 12.01 -32.56 -23.77
C GLY A 21 13.35 -33.25 -23.62
N ALA A 22 14.22 -32.79 -22.71
CA ALA A 22 15.42 -33.51 -22.34
C ALA A 22 15.92 -33.15 -20.92
N ASP A 23 15.03 -33.15 -19.93
CA ASP A 23 15.37 -33.28 -18.50
C ASP A 23 14.55 -34.47 -17.98
N SER A 24 15.02 -35.69 -18.24
CA SER A 24 15.76 -36.54 -17.29
C SER A 24 14.87 -37.18 -16.21
N GLU A 25 14.06 -38.17 -16.60
CA GLU A 25 13.55 -39.18 -15.65
C GLU A 25 14.68 -39.83 -14.84
N ALA A 26 15.91 -39.83 -15.38
CA ALA A 26 17.13 -40.26 -14.68
C ALA A 26 17.54 -39.34 -13.52
N ASP A 27 17.41 -38.00 -13.65
CA ASP A 27 17.70 -37.10 -12.51
C ASP A 27 16.62 -37.21 -11.44
N ILE A 28 15.35 -37.46 -11.82
CA ILE A 28 14.26 -37.62 -10.84
C ILE A 28 14.47 -38.87 -9.97
N VAL A 29 14.99 -39.96 -10.54
CA VAL A 29 15.27 -41.18 -9.77
C VAL A 29 16.51 -41.01 -8.89
N GLU A 30 17.54 -40.32 -9.38
CA GLU A 30 18.76 -40.03 -8.61
C GLU A 30 18.49 -39.03 -7.46
N ASP A 31 17.63 -38.03 -7.66
CA ASP A 31 17.21 -37.09 -6.60
C ASP A 31 16.31 -37.78 -5.54
N VAL A 32 15.50 -38.76 -5.94
CA VAL A 32 14.67 -39.54 -5.01
C VAL A 32 15.54 -40.48 -4.17
N GLU A 33 16.54 -41.16 -4.76
CA GLU A 33 17.49 -41.99 -4.01
C GLU A 33 18.43 -41.15 -3.13
N ALA A 34 18.84 -39.96 -3.59
CA ALA A 34 19.62 -39.01 -2.81
C ALA A 34 18.82 -38.43 -1.63
N GLN A 35 17.54 -38.09 -1.81
CA GLN A 35 16.66 -37.66 -0.72
C GLN A 35 16.38 -38.77 0.30
N GLN A 36 16.22 -40.01 -0.14
CA GLN A 36 16.03 -41.15 0.77
C GLN A 36 17.30 -41.47 1.56
N SER A 37 18.48 -41.34 0.94
CA SER A 37 19.77 -41.58 1.60
C SER A 37 20.15 -40.45 2.58
N ALA A 38 19.86 -39.20 2.25
CA ALA A 38 20.09 -38.03 3.12
C ALA A 38 19.12 -37.95 4.31
N THR A 39 18.00 -38.68 4.28
CA THR A 39 17.02 -38.72 5.39
C THR A 39 17.50 -39.58 6.57
N SER A 40 18.60 -40.35 6.42
CA SER A 40 19.06 -41.29 7.46
C SER A 40 20.02 -40.71 8.52
N THR A 41 20.46 -39.45 8.41
CA THR A 41 21.42 -38.88 9.39
C THR A 41 21.23 -37.40 9.72
N GLY A 42 20.07 -36.82 9.40
CA GLY A 42 19.67 -35.51 9.89
C GLY A 42 18.49 -35.67 10.83
N MET A 43 18.68 -35.39 12.11
CA MET A 43 17.59 -35.25 13.07
C MET A 43 16.59 -34.24 12.49
N LYS A 44 15.49 -34.73 11.89
CA LYS A 44 14.32 -33.90 11.56
C LYS A 44 13.86 -33.35 12.90
N ILE A 45 14.22 -32.10 13.19
CA ILE A 45 13.50 -31.32 14.18
C ILE A 45 12.07 -31.32 13.66
N LEU A 46 11.22 -32.15 14.29
CA LEU A 46 9.79 -32.12 14.06
C LEU A 46 9.34 -30.74 14.54
N THR A 47 9.30 -29.78 13.62
CA THR A 47 8.65 -28.51 13.89
C THR A 47 7.22 -28.84 14.29
N ASN A 48 6.85 -28.47 15.50
CA ASN A 48 5.51 -28.68 16.03
C ASN A 48 4.52 -27.94 15.12
N ASP A 49 3.79 -28.66 14.29
CA ASP A 49 2.77 -28.11 13.37
C ASP A 49 1.74 -27.25 14.13
N THR A 50 1.52 -27.53 15.42
CA THR A 50 0.67 -26.73 16.31
C THR A 50 1.21 -25.31 16.50
N ASP A 51 2.52 -25.16 16.73
CA ASP A 51 3.13 -23.84 16.95
C ASP A 51 3.23 -23.05 15.65
N GLN A 52 3.44 -23.73 14.52
CA GLN A 52 3.42 -23.10 13.19
C GLN A 52 2.01 -22.64 12.81
N ASN A 53 0.98 -23.47 13.02
CA ASN A 53 -0.41 -23.08 12.78
C ASN A 53 -0.83 -21.93 13.69
N LYS A 54 -0.48 -21.96 14.98
CA LYS A 54 -0.77 -20.86 15.90
C LYS A 54 -0.16 -19.55 15.42
N ARG A 55 1.10 -19.56 14.97
CA ARG A 55 1.76 -18.37 14.39
C ARG A 55 1.10 -17.89 13.09
N ARG A 56 0.64 -18.81 12.23
CA ARG A 56 -0.08 -18.47 11.00
C ARG A 56 -1.42 -17.79 11.29
N VAL A 57 -2.19 -18.35 12.22
CA VAL A 57 -3.48 -17.78 12.64
C VAL A 57 -3.28 -16.39 13.27
N GLN A 58 -2.33 -16.24 14.18
CA GLN A 58 -2.02 -14.95 14.81
C GLN A 58 -1.57 -13.89 13.79
N LYS A 59 -0.78 -14.28 12.78
CA LYS A 59 -0.36 -13.37 11.71
C LYS A 59 -1.54 -12.93 10.83
N SER A 60 -2.52 -13.81 10.59
CA SER A 60 -3.76 -13.48 9.88
C SER A 60 -4.58 -12.47 10.68
N GLU A 61 -4.79 -12.74 11.96
CA GLU A 61 -5.56 -11.87 12.86
C GLU A 61 -4.93 -10.46 13.00
N GLN A 62 -3.60 -10.38 13.11
CA GLN A 62 -2.90 -9.09 13.13
C GLN A 62 -3.05 -8.32 11.81
N LEU A 63 -3.04 -9.01 10.68
CA LEU A 63 -3.21 -8.40 9.36
C LEU A 63 -4.63 -7.85 9.20
N GLU A 64 -5.64 -8.65 9.55
CA GLU A 64 -7.06 -8.27 9.51
C GLU A 64 -7.35 -7.08 10.43
N ASN A 65 -6.90 -7.12 11.69
CA ASN A 65 -7.09 -6.01 12.62
C ASN A 65 -6.42 -4.71 12.11
N TYR A 66 -5.22 -4.80 11.54
CA TYR A 66 -4.57 -3.62 10.97
C TYR A 66 -5.33 -3.09 9.74
N ALA A 67 -5.87 -3.99 8.90
CA ALA A 67 -6.67 -3.62 7.75
C ALA A 67 -7.94 -2.88 8.18
N ASP A 68 -8.66 -3.37 9.17
CA ASP A 68 -9.87 -2.73 9.70
C ASP A 68 -9.57 -1.30 10.20
N GLU A 69 -8.50 -1.14 10.98
CA GLU A 69 -8.07 0.17 11.48
C GLU A 69 -7.62 1.10 10.35
N ALA A 70 -6.93 0.58 9.33
CA ALA A 70 -6.54 1.35 8.15
C ALA A 70 -7.76 1.82 7.34
N GLY A 71 -8.76 0.95 7.17
CA GLY A 71 -10.02 1.27 6.51
C GLY A 71 -10.83 2.32 7.28
N TYR A 72 -10.90 2.19 8.61
CA TYR A 72 -11.52 3.21 9.47
C TYR A 72 -10.83 4.56 9.32
N TYR A 73 -9.49 4.59 9.46
CA TYR A 73 -8.70 5.81 9.32
C TYR A 73 -8.89 6.46 7.95
N LEU A 74 -8.85 5.68 6.87
CA LEU A 74 -9.08 6.16 5.50
C LEU A 74 -10.41 6.90 5.37
N ASN A 75 -11.48 6.32 5.92
CA ASN A 75 -12.82 6.91 5.86
C ASN A 75 -12.92 8.21 6.68
N GLN A 76 -12.40 8.20 7.91
CA GLN A 76 -12.40 9.40 8.76
C GLN A 76 -11.59 10.54 8.11
N SER A 77 -10.37 10.24 7.65
CA SER A 77 -9.51 11.26 7.05
C SER A 77 -10.08 11.78 5.73
N ALA A 78 -10.73 10.94 4.92
CA ALA A 78 -11.42 11.38 3.71
C ALA A 78 -12.53 12.39 4.04
N THR A 79 -13.36 12.07 5.03
CA THR A 79 -14.46 12.92 5.48
C THR A 79 -13.95 14.27 5.96
N LEU A 80 -12.90 14.29 6.77
CA LEU A 80 -12.30 15.52 7.29
C LEU A 80 -11.64 16.36 6.18
N LEU A 81 -10.93 15.72 5.24
CA LEU A 81 -10.35 16.43 4.09
C LEU A 81 -11.45 17.08 3.24
N MET A 82 -12.57 16.39 2.98
CA MET A 82 -13.70 16.98 2.23
C MET A 82 -14.30 18.20 2.92
N GLN A 83 -14.32 18.25 4.24
CA GLN A 83 -14.80 19.41 5.00
C GLN A 83 -13.93 20.67 4.78
N LEU A 84 -12.68 20.52 4.34
CA LEU A 84 -11.81 21.66 4.02
C LEU A 84 -12.13 22.31 2.67
N SER A 85 -12.75 21.58 1.74
CA SER A 85 -13.01 22.05 0.37
C SER A 85 -13.70 23.42 0.29
N PRO A 86 -14.76 23.71 1.07
CA PRO A 86 -15.51 24.96 0.95
C PRO A 86 -14.72 26.23 1.31
N TYR A 87 -13.58 26.09 2.01
CA TYR A 87 -12.74 27.24 2.37
C TYR A 87 -11.86 27.71 1.20
N PHE A 88 -11.51 26.80 0.28
CA PHE A 88 -10.68 27.17 -0.85
C PHE A 88 -11.45 27.92 -1.93
N ASP A 89 -12.78 27.75 -2.02
CA ASP A 89 -13.62 28.42 -3.03
C ASP A 89 -13.93 29.88 -2.70
N ARG A 90 -13.41 30.39 -1.57
CA ARG A 90 -13.61 31.76 -1.11
C ARG A 90 -12.41 32.64 -1.47
N ALA A 91 -12.67 33.92 -1.75
CA ALA A 91 -11.62 34.90 -2.03
C ALA A 91 -10.86 35.35 -0.77
N GLU A 92 -11.52 35.30 0.39
CA GLU A 92 -10.98 35.70 1.69
C GLU A 92 -11.51 34.80 2.80
N LEU A 93 -10.72 34.63 3.85
CA LEU A 93 -11.05 33.87 5.06
C LEU A 93 -11.06 34.79 6.28
N SER A 94 -12.10 34.66 7.09
CA SER A 94 -12.19 35.31 8.39
C SER A 94 -11.32 34.57 9.42
N THR A 95 -11.06 35.21 10.57
CA THR A 95 -10.40 34.54 11.70
C THR A 95 -11.17 33.29 12.17
N SER A 96 -12.50 33.28 12.06
CA SER A 96 -13.31 32.10 12.40
C SER A 96 -13.04 30.95 11.43
N ASP A 97 -12.99 31.24 10.13
CA ASP A 97 -12.72 30.23 9.10
C ASP A 97 -11.32 29.61 9.29
N LEU A 98 -10.31 30.44 9.61
CA LEU A 98 -8.96 29.97 9.91
C LEU A 98 -8.94 29.03 11.12
N ASN A 99 -9.67 29.36 12.18
CA ASN A 99 -9.76 28.52 13.37
C ASN A 99 -10.50 27.20 13.08
N ASP A 100 -11.56 27.22 12.28
CA ASP A 100 -12.30 26.03 11.89
C ASP A 100 -11.41 25.07 11.08
N VAL A 101 -10.69 25.60 10.09
CA VAL A 101 -9.73 24.82 9.29
C VAL A 101 -8.65 24.21 10.18
N LEU A 102 -8.04 25.00 11.07
CA LEU A 102 -7.03 24.50 12.01
C LEU A 102 -7.59 23.43 12.95
N SER A 103 -8.86 23.56 13.36
CA SER A 103 -9.54 22.53 14.16
C SER A 103 -9.69 21.23 13.37
N ILE A 104 -10.13 21.29 12.11
CA ILE A 104 -10.27 20.10 11.24
C ILE A 104 -8.91 19.42 11.04
N LEU A 105 -7.85 20.19 10.74
CA LEU A 105 -6.50 19.66 10.58
C LEU A 105 -5.96 19.02 11.86
N THR A 106 -6.29 19.60 13.02
CA THR A 106 -5.95 19.02 14.33
C THR A 106 -6.68 17.69 14.54
N THR A 107 -7.95 17.59 14.17
CA THR A 107 -8.70 16.33 14.23
C THR A 107 -8.05 15.26 13.36
N ILE A 108 -7.66 15.59 12.12
CA ILE A 108 -6.97 14.62 11.24
C ILE A 108 -5.67 14.09 11.89
N ARG A 109 -4.91 14.97 12.57
CA ARG A 109 -3.69 14.58 13.29
C ARG A 109 -3.97 13.69 14.49
N ASN A 110 -5.05 13.92 15.23
CA ASN A 110 -5.42 13.08 16.36
C ASN A 110 -5.82 11.67 15.90
N GLU A 111 -6.58 11.57 14.81
CA GLU A 111 -6.91 10.27 14.18
C GLU A 111 -5.64 9.54 13.70
N ARG A 112 -4.68 10.28 13.13
CA ARG A 112 -3.36 9.73 12.78
C ARG A 112 -2.66 9.12 13.99
N ASP A 113 -2.64 9.81 15.13
CA ASP A 113 -1.89 9.35 16.30
C ASP A 113 -2.44 8.03 16.86
N ALA A 114 -3.75 7.80 16.75
CA ALA A 114 -4.32 6.49 17.07
C ALA A 114 -3.79 5.40 16.12
N PHE A 115 -3.78 5.67 14.81
CA PHE A 115 -3.42 4.70 13.78
C PHE A 115 -1.90 4.42 13.68
N ILE A 116 -1.04 5.44 13.76
CA ILE A 116 0.41 5.30 13.52
C ILE A 116 1.12 4.47 14.61
N ASN A 117 0.49 4.33 15.78
CA ASN A 117 1.01 3.57 16.90
C ASN A 117 0.68 2.07 16.81
N LEU A 118 -0.10 1.64 15.82
CA LEU A 118 -0.39 0.23 15.58
C LEU A 118 0.85 -0.50 15.05
N GLU A 119 0.99 -1.77 15.42
CA GLU A 119 2.07 -2.61 14.89
C GLU A 119 1.80 -2.93 13.40
N ARG A 120 2.56 -2.28 12.52
CA ARG A 120 2.40 -2.40 11.07
C ARG A 120 2.85 -3.76 10.54
N PRO A 121 1.95 -4.53 9.87
CA PRO A 121 2.35 -5.71 9.11
C PRO A 121 3.18 -5.32 7.88
N ARG A 122 4.16 -6.16 7.52
CA ARG A 122 5.03 -5.91 6.35
C ARG A 122 4.28 -5.70 5.04
N ALA A 123 3.13 -6.34 4.86
CA ALA A 123 2.29 -6.18 3.66
C ALA A 123 1.85 -4.71 3.46
N PHE A 124 1.68 -3.95 4.54
CA PHE A 124 1.22 -2.56 4.52
C PHE A 124 2.35 -1.52 4.37
N GLU A 125 3.59 -1.93 4.04
CA GLU A 125 4.69 -0.98 3.84
C GLU A 125 4.41 0.03 2.71
N GLY A 126 3.84 -0.42 1.59
CA GLY A 126 3.46 0.45 0.48
C GLY A 126 2.41 1.48 0.89
N PHE A 127 1.32 1.01 1.51
CA PHE A 127 0.27 1.85 2.09
C PHE A 127 0.86 2.91 3.04
N HIS A 128 1.76 2.50 3.94
CA HIS A 128 2.36 3.42 4.90
C HIS A 128 3.22 4.50 4.25
N ASN A 129 3.96 4.19 3.18
CA ASN A 129 4.75 5.21 2.48
C ASN A 129 3.86 6.30 1.86
N VAL A 130 2.69 5.91 1.33
CA VAL A 130 1.70 6.87 0.81
C VAL A 130 1.03 7.64 1.96
N HIS A 131 0.78 6.98 3.09
CA HIS A 131 0.28 7.63 4.30
C HIS A 131 1.21 8.74 4.77
N LEU A 132 2.51 8.48 4.85
CA LEU A 132 3.50 9.51 5.20
C LEU A 132 3.48 10.71 4.24
N SER A 133 3.34 10.44 2.94
CA SER A 133 3.25 11.51 1.93
C SER A 133 2.00 12.37 2.14
N THR A 134 0.87 11.73 2.44
CA THR A 134 -0.38 12.43 2.80
C THR A 134 -0.20 13.30 4.05
N LEU A 135 0.45 12.77 5.08
CA LEU A 135 0.71 13.51 6.33
C LEU A 135 1.63 14.71 6.13
N MET A 136 2.64 14.60 5.27
CA MET A 136 3.53 15.72 4.95
C MET A 136 2.77 16.89 4.32
N GLU A 137 1.84 16.62 3.41
CA GLU A 137 1.01 17.64 2.79
C GLU A 137 0.05 18.29 3.81
N ILE A 138 -0.51 17.51 4.73
CA ILE A 138 -1.37 18.00 5.81
C ILE A 138 -0.59 18.89 6.79
N ASP A 139 0.63 18.49 7.17
CA ASP A 139 1.50 19.29 8.03
C ASP A 139 1.92 20.60 7.33
N ALA A 140 2.18 20.56 6.02
CA ALA A 140 2.47 21.76 5.23
C ALA A 140 1.25 22.71 5.19
N LEU A 141 0.06 22.15 4.96
CA LEU A 141 -1.19 22.88 4.95
C LEU A 141 -1.45 23.57 6.30
N GLU A 142 -1.27 22.84 7.40
CA GLU A 142 -1.43 23.38 8.76
C GLU A 142 -0.48 24.56 9.03
N ARG A 143 0.80 24.45 8.62
CA ARG A 143 1.77 25.54 8.77
C ARG A 143 1.32 26.80 8.02
N ILE A 144 0.86 26.64 6.78
CA ILE A 144 0.38 27.77 5.98
C ILE A 144 -0.80 28.45 6.70
N PHE A 145 -1.80 27.69 7.16
CA PHE A 145 -2.95 28.27 7.86
C PHE A 145 -2.59 28.91 9.21
N ARG A 146 -1.60 28.40 9.95
CA ARG A 146 -1.10 29.03 11.19
C ARG A 146 -0.43 30.38 10.94
N ASP A 147 0.22 30.52 9.79
CA ASP A 147 0.92 31.74 9.39
C ASP A 147 0.00 32.79 8.74
N MET A 148 -1.18 32.38 8.26
CA MET A 148 -2.19 33.30 7.74
C MET A 148 -2.68 34.28 8.82
N ARG A 149 -3.01 35.49 8.38
CA ARG A 149 -3.62 36.54 9.21
C ARG A 149 -4.80 37.12 8.45
N SER A 150 -5.87 37.46 9.17
CA SER A 150 -7.05 38.11 8.58
C SER A 150 -6.81 39.63 8.44
N PRO A 151 -7.18 40.26 7.31
CA PRO A 151 -7.72 39.65 6.10
C PRO A 151 -6.65 38.85 5.33
N THR A 152 -7.01 37.65 4.87
CA THR A 152 -6.08 36.77 4.14
C THR A 152 -5.89 37.25 2.71
N HIS A 153 -4.63 37.26 2.25
CA HIS A 153 -4.34 37.57 0.85
C HIS A 153 -4.71 36.36 -0.04
N PRO A 154 -5.37 36.53 -1.21
CA PRO A 154 -5.79 35.42 -2.08
C PRO A 154 -4.66 34.44 -2.43
N LEU A 155 -3.45 34.94 -2.73
CA LEU A 155 -2.28 34.09 -2.99
C LEU A 155 -1.91 33.13 -1.84
N GLN A 156 -2.25 33.46 -0.58
CA GLN A 156 -2.04 32.54 0.54
C GLN A 156 -3.04 31.37 0.48
N ILE A 157 -4.28 31.64 0.08
CA ILE A 157 -5.32 30.63 -0.13
C ILE A 157 -4.93 29.73 -1.30
N ASP A 158 -4.44 30.30 -2.41
CA ASP A 158 -3.97 29.52 -3.56
C ASP A 158 -2.77 28.61 -3.19
N ASN A 159 -1.83 29.12 -2.39
CA ASN A 159 -0.72 28.30 -1.89
C ASN A 159 -1.22 27.14 -1.01
N ALA A 160 -2.12 27.42 -0.06
CA ALA A 160 -2.74 26.38 0.75
C ALA A 160 -3.52 25.35 -0.09
N ARG A 161 -4.21 25.80 -1.16
CA ARG A 161 -4.98 24.94 -2.07
C ARG A 161 -4.10 23.86 -2.70
N VAL A 162 -2.88 24.18 -3.11
CA VAL A 162 -1.95 23.20 -3.71
C VAL A 162 -1.67 22.04 -2.75
N HIS A 163 -1.38 22.34 -1.48
CA HIS A 163 -1.12 21.31 -0.47
C HIS A 163 -2.38 20.51 -0.13
N TYR A 164 -3.55 21.15 -0.10
CA TYR A 164 -4.83 20.45 0.04
C TYR A 164 -5.08 19.47 -1.12
N GLU A 165 -4.89 19.90 -2.36
CA GLU A 165 -5.09 19.05 -3.54
C GLU A 165 -4.09 17.88 -3.56
N ASN A 166 -2.83 18.11 -3.16
CA ASN A 166 -1.82 17.06 -3.01
C ASN A 166 -2.17 16.08 -1.88
N ALA A 167 -2.71 16.56 -0.76
CA ALA A 167 -3.20 15.70 0.33
C ALA A 167 -4.36 14.81 -0.14
N ILE A 168 -5.34 15.37 -0.87
CA ILE A 168 -6.44 14.61 -1.47
C ILE A 168 -5.91 13.56 -2.45
N MET A 169 -4.97 13.92 -3.32
CA MET A 169 -4.40 12.99 -4.30
C MET A 169 -3.66 11.84 -3.60
N SER A 170 -2.83 12.16 -2.61
CA SER A 170 -2.08 11.16 -1.84
C SER A 170 -3.02 10.27 -1.02
N HIS A 171 -4.09 10.82 -0.46
CA HIS A 171 -5.12 10.05 0.23
C HIS A 171 -5.82 9.05 -0.72
N LYS A 172 -6.16 9.46 -1.95
CA LYS A 172 -6.72 8.53 -2.96
C LYS A 172 -5.75 7.43 -3.37
N LEU A 173 -4.45 7.74 -3.44
CA LEU A 173 -3.43 6.71 -3.67
C LEU A 173 -3.39 5.73 -2.49
N MET A 174 -3.50 6.22 -1.27
CA MET A 174 -3.53 5.40 -0.06
C MET A 174 -4.76 4.46 -0.06
N GLU A 175 -5.93 4.96 -0.43
CA GLU A 175 -7.15 4.17 -0.63
C GLU A 175 -6.95 3.07 -1.68
N ARG A 176 -6.32 3.40 -2.81
CA ARG A 176 -6.04 2.40 -3.86
C ARG A 176 -5.10 1.29 -3.36
N GLU A 177 -4.01 1.64 -2.70
CA GLU A 177 -3.08 0.64 -2.14
C GLU A 177 -3.78 -0.24 -1.10
N TYR A 178 -4.65 0.34 -0.27
CA TYR A 178 -5.48 -0.42 0.66
C TYR A 178 -6.37 -1.43 -0.06
N LEU A 179 -7.13 -1.00 -1.07
CA LEU A 179 -8.01 -1.89 -1.83
C LEU A 179 -7.25 -3.02 -2.53
N THR A 180 -6.04 -2.73 -3.05
CA THR A 180 -5.16 -3.77 -3.60
C THR A 180 -4.74 -4.80 -2.54
N LEU A 181 -4.42 -4.37 -1.33
CA LEU A 181 -4.10 -5.28 -0.22
C LEU A 181 -5.33 -6.10 0.21
N MET A 182 -6.52 -5.49 0.26
CA MET A 182 -7.75 -6.21 0.58
C MET A 182 -8.01 -7.34 -0.44
N GLU A 183 -7.82 -7.05 -1.73
CA GLU A 183 -7.96 -8.04 -2.81
C GLU A 183 -6.89 -9.14 -2.74
N GLU A 184 -5.61 -8.77 -2.59
CA GLU A 184 -4.48 -9.71 -2.57
C GLU A 184 -4.58 -10.71 -1.40
N TYR A 185 -5.02 -10.25 -0.23
CA TYR A 185 -5.10 -11.07 0.98
C TYR A 185 -6.51 -11.63 1.25
N GLY A 186 -7.49 -11.29 0.41
CA GLY A 186 -8.86 -11.79 0.54
C GLY A 186 -9.60 -11.29 1.78
N MET A 187 -9.30 -10.07 2.22
CA MET A 187 -9.96 -9.41 3.35
C MET A 187 -11.15 -8.62 2.77
N TYR A 188 -12.38 -8.95 3.16
CA TYR A 188 -13.61 -8.31 2.64
C TYR A 188 -14.65 -8.11 3.74
#